data_AF-A0A5M9TJI4-F1
#
_entry.id   AF-A0A5M9TJI4-F1
#
_cell.length_a   1.000
_cell.length_b   1.000
_cell.length_c   1.000
_cell.angle_alpha   90.00
_cell.angle_beta   90.00
_cell.angle_gamma   90.00
#
_symmetry.space_group_name_H-M   'P 1'
#
loop_
_entity.id
_entity.type
_entity.pdbx_description
1 polymer ?
#
loop_
_entity_poly.entity_id
_entity_poly.type
_entity_poly.pdbx_seq_one_letter_code
_entity_poly.pdbx_strand_id
1 'polypeptide(L)'
;MSNMLSKQQLADILLQLLERTSFPREQMQNYVNRLFESFKWDGVPYVESGEYTYIVRIYERGLVSLEKRVKQPDEVIYWLLEDIIFTATHVGLLERHGVDNKETHLNYTNDVMKDLNRGVLEAFQQIGIPYLHWHQTGKRQELEGMT
;
A
#
# COMPACT_ATOMS: atom_id res chain seq x y z
N MET A 1 -1.64 27.43 0.98
CA MET A 1 -2.72 26.79 0.21
C MET A 1 -2.40 25.30 0.17
N SER A 2 -3.25 24.46 0.74
CA SER A 2 -3.11 23.00 0.66
C SER A 2 -3.55 22.54 -0.72
N ASN A 3 -2.60 22.21 -1.59
CA ASN A 3 -2.88 21.61 -2.89
C ASN A 3 -3.22 20.14 -2.70
N MET A 4 -4.41 19.88 -2.15
CA MET A 4 -4.95 18.53 -2.05
C MET A 4 -5.05 17.94 -3.45
N LEU A 5 -4.36 16.81 -3.67
CA LEU A 5 -4.55 15.97 -4.84
C LEU A 5 -5.91 15.27 -4.78
N SER A 6 -6.61 15.29 -5.90
CA SER A 6 -7.79 14.44 -6.13
C SER A 6 -7.41 12.97 -6.13
N LYS A 7 -8.41 12.10 -5.97
CA LYS A 7 -8.22 10.64 -6.06
C LYS A 7 -7.61 10.20 -7.39
N GLN A 8 -7.99 10.84 -8.50
CA GLN A 8 -7.40 10.57 -9.81
C GLN A 8 -5.90 10.91 -9.83
N GLN A 9 -5.51 12.08 -9.31
CA GLN A 9 -4.11 12.47 -9.25
C GLN A 9 -3.28 11.56 -8.34
N LEU A 10 -3.85 11.10 -7.22
CA LEU A 10 -3.21 10.08 -6.37
C LEU A 10 -2.97 8.79 -7.15
N ALA A 11 -3.98 8.30 -7.88
CA ALA A 11 -3.86 7.09 -8.69
C ALA A 11 -2.81 7.23 -9.80
N ASP A 12 -2.78 8.35 -10.51
CA ASP A 12 -1.80 8.61 -11.57
C ASP A 12 -0.37 8.60 -11.03
N ILE A 13 -0.13 9.23 -9.87
CA ILE A 13 1.18 9.23 -9.22
C ILE A 13 1.56 7.83 -8.74
N LEU A 14 0.63 7.09 -8.12
CA LEU A 14 0.87 5.72 -7.69
C LEU A 14 1.30 4.84 -8.86
N LEU A 15 0.59 4.91 -10.00
CA LEU A 15 0.95 4.15 -11.20
C LEU A 15 2.36 4.51 -11.68
N GLN A 16 2.69 5.81 -11.80
CA GLN A 16 4.02 6.23 -12.23
C GLN A 16 5.15 5.74 -11.31
N LEU A 17 4.90 5.66 -10.01
CA LEU A 17 5.87 5.16 -9.04
C LEU A 17 5.98 3.62 -9.12
N LEU A 18 4.84 2.93 -9.17
CA LEU A 18 4.79 1.47 -9.25
C LEU A 18 5.35 0.94 -10.58
N GLU A 19 5.26 1.70 -11.68
CA GLU A 19 5.89 1.36 -12.97
C GLU A 19 7.42 1.31 -12.92
N ARG A 20 8.04 1.91 -11.90
CA ARG A 20 9.50 1.79 -11.69
C ARG A 20 9.87 0.46 -11.06
N THR A 21 8.89 -0.25 -10.50
CA THR A 21 9.15 -1.51 -9.82
C THR A 21 9.25 -2.67 -10.81
N SER A 22 9.78 -3.81 -10.36
CA SER A 22 9.80 -5.05 -11.14
C SER A 22 8.45 -5.78 -11.18
N PHE A 23 7.39 -5.25 -10.55
CA PHE A 23 6.09 -5.91 -10.55
C PHE A 23 5.39 -5.81 -11.92
N PRO A 24 4.58 -6.82 -12.30
CA PRO A 24 3.77 -6.74 -13.51
C PRO A 24 2.85 -5.51 -13.53
N ARG A 25 2.90 -4.73 -14.61
CA ARG A 25 2.09 -3.50 -14.78
C ARG A 25 0.59 -3.75 -14.56
N GLU A 26 0.05 -4.82 -15.13
CA GLU A 26 -1.37 -5.15 -15.00
C GLU A 26 -1.76 -5.40 -13.54
N GLN A 27 -0.91 -6.09 -12.78
CA GLN A 27 -1.11 -6.31 -11.35
C GLN A 27 -1.15 -4.98 -10.58
N MET A 28 -0.21 -4.07 -10.88
CA MET A 28 -0.15 -2.75 -10.22
C MET A 28 -1.37 -1.89 -10.56
N GLN A 29 -1.82 -1.93 -11.82
CA GLN A 29 -3.06 -1.26 -12.24
C GLN A 29 -4.27 -1.78 -11.48
N ASN A 30 -4.40 -3.09 -11.30
CA ASN A 30 -5.50 -3.68 -10.54
C ASN A 30 -5.51 -3.22 -9.09
N TYR A 31 -4.35 -3.11 -8.43
CA TYR A 31 -4.29 -2.59 -7.06
C TYR A 31 -4.65 -1.10 -6.97
N VAL A 32 -4.16 -0.27 -7.90
CA VAL A 32 -4.50 1.16 -7.91
C VAL A 32 -5.98 1.39 -8.23
N ASN A 33 -6.57 0.59 -9.13
CA ASN A 33 -7.98 0.70 -9.49
C ASN A 33 -8.93 0.47 -8.30
N ARG A 34 -8.50 -0.27 -7.27
CA ARG A 34 -9.29 -0.48 -6.03
C ARG A 34 -9.64 0.82 -5.31
N LEU A 35 -8.86 1.89 -5.49
CA LEU A 35 -9.17 3.21 -4.91
C LEU A 35 -10.54 3.75 -5.36
N PHE A 36 -10.99 3.35 -6.55
CA PHE A 36 -12.24 3.79 -7.17
C PHE A 36 -13.40 2.84 -6.91
N GLU A 37 -13.17 1.69 -6.28
CA GLU A 37 -14.22 0.73 -5.99
C GLU A 37 -15.18 1.27 -4.91
N SER A 38 -16.47 1.04 -5.14
CA SER A 38 -17.52 1.36 -4.17
C SER A 38 -17.49 0.41 -2.98
N PHE A 39 -17.22 -0.87 -3.23
CA PHE A 39 -17.06 -1.88 -2.20
C PHE A 39 -15.80 -1.63 -1.35
N LYS A 40 -15.88 -1.93 -0.05
CA LYS A 40 -14.79 -1.73 0.91
C LYS A 40 -14.28 -3.09 1.33
N TRP A 41 -13.18 -3.52 0.72
CA TRP A 41 -12.58 -4.82 1.01
C TRP A 41 -11.93 -4.82 2.39
N ASP A 42 -12.04 -5.96 3.07
CA ASP A 42 -11.35 -6.18 4.33
C ASP A 42 -9.83 -6.07 4.14
N GLY A 43 -9.18 -5.32 5.02
CA GLY A 43 -7.73 -5.11 5.03
C GLY A 43 -7.19 -4.18 3.94
N VAL A 44 -8.01 -3.67 3.02
CA VAL A 44 -7.56 -2.77 1.94
C VAL A 44 -7.81 -1.30 2.31
N PRO A 45 -6.81 -0.42 2.17
CA PRO A 45 -6.99 1.00 2.43
C PRO A 45 -7.99 1.65 1.47
N TYR A 46 -8.95 2.35 2.04
CA TYR A 46 -9.87 3.24 1.35
C TYR A 46 -9.53 4.69 1.64
N VAL A 47 -9.49 5.53 0.60
CA VAL A 47 -9.12 6.95 0.72
C VAL A 47 -10.29 7.84 0.30
N GLU A 48 -10.60 8.79 1.16
CA GLU A 48 -11.46 9.94 0.86
C GLU A 48 -10.61 11.21 0.81
N SER A 49 -10.81 12.01 -0.24
CA SER A 49 -10.20 13.34 -0.39
C SER A 49 -11.17 14.39 0.13
N GLY A 50 -10.87 14.99 1.27
CA GLY A 50 -11.55 16.18 1.79
C GLY A 50 -10.88 17.49 1.33
N GLU A 51 -11.48 18.62 1.72
CA GLU A 51 -10.99 19.96 1.36
C GLU A 51 -9.60 20.28 1.95
N TYR A 52 -9.29 19.73 3.13
CA TYR A 52 -8.06 20.03 3.89
C TYR A 52 -7.34 18.80 4.45
N THR A 53 -7.91 17.61 4.24
CA THR A 53 -7.36 16.36 4.78
C THR A 53 -7.81 15.20 3.93
N TYR A 54 -6.97 14.19 3.84
CA TYR A 54 -7.36 12.86 3.44
C TYR A 54 -7.85 12.09 4.65
N ILE A 55 -8.78 11.17 4.42
CA ILE A 55 -9.15 10.17 5.39
C ILE A 55 -8.81 8.81 4.79
N VAL A 56 -7.90 8.09 5.45
CA VAL A 56 -7.55 6.71 5.12
C VAL A 56 -8.27 5.80 6.10
N ARG A 57 -9.02 4.83 5.59
CA ARG A 57 -9.75 3.82 6.38
C ARG A 57 -9.34 2.42 5.99
N ILE A 58 -9.23 1.53 6.96
CA ILE A 58 -9.19 0.09 6.74
C ILE A 58 -10.43 -0.50 7.39
N TYR A 59 -11.07 -1.42 6.67
CA TYR A 59 -12.24 -2.14 7.15
C TYR A 59 -11.85 -3.57 7.53
N GLU A 60 -12.52 -4.12 8.52
CA GLU A 60 -12.48 -5.52 8.89
C GLU A 60 -13.91 -5.99 9.19
N ARG A 61 -14.39 -6.97 8.44
CA ARG A 61 -15.77 -7.48 8.51
C ARG A 61 -16.82 -6.37 8.39
N GLY A 62 -16.54 -5.38 7.54
CA GLY A 62 -17.39 -4.20 7.31
C GLY A 62 -17.35 -3.13 8.42
N LEU A 63 -16.54 -3.31 9.47
CA LEU A 63 -16.31 -2.30 10.52
C LEU A 63 -15.01 -1.56 10.27
N VAL A 64 -14.95 -0.27 10.61
CA VAL A 64 -13.70 0.50 10.52
C VAL A 64 -12.74 0.01 11.60
N SER A 65 -11.65 -0.65 11.20
CA SER A 65 -10.59 -1.12 12.09
C SER A 65 -9.48 -0.07 12.27
N LEU A 66 -9.30 0.80 11.27
CA LEU A 66 -8.38 1.92 11.30
C LEU A 66 -8.99 3.13 10.59
N GLU A 67 -8.85 4.31 11.18
CA GLU A 67 -9.11 5.59 10.52
C GLU A 67 -7.97 6.56 10.82
N LYS A 68 -7.41 7.20 9.79
CA LYS A 68 -6.37 8.23 9.94
C LYS A 68 -6.62 9.44 9.06
N ARG A 69 -6.31 10.60 9.62
CA ARG A 69 -6.38 11.89 8.95
C ARG A 69 -4.98 12.31 8.54
N VAL A 70 -4.75 12.38 7.24
CA VAL A 70 -3.45 12.70 6.66
C VAL A 70 -3.56 14.00 5.89
N LYS A 71 -2.66 14.94 6.12
CA LYS A 71 -2.74 16.28 5.51
C LYS A 71 -1.82 16.44 4.30
N GLN A 72 -0.76 15.64 4.22
CA GLN A 72 0.22 15.73 3.13
C GLN A 72 -0.10 14.68 2.06
N PRO A 73 -0.18 15.07 0.77
CA PRO A 73 -0.43 14.12 -0.31
C PRO A 73 0.63 13.02 -0.40
N ASP A 74 1.91 13.36 -0.22
CA ASP A 74 3.01 12.39 -0.28
C ASP A 74 2.89 11.32 0.82
N GLU A 75 2.39 11.67 2.01
CA GLU A 75 2.17 10.71 3.09
C GLU A 75 1.05 9.73 2.76
N VAL A 76 0.00 10.18 2.06
CA VAL A 76 -1.06 9.28 1.56
C VAL A 76 -0.54 8.39 0.43
N ILE A 77 0.25 8.95 -0.48
CA ILE A 77 0.90 8.16 -1.54
C ILE A 77 1.78 7.08 -0.92
N TYR A 78 2.61 7.43 0.06
CA TYR A 78 3.45 6.46 0.77
C TYR A 78 2.64 5.36 1.45
N TRP A 79 1.56 5.73 2.14
CA TRP A 79 0.66 4.78 2.78
C TRP A 79 0.12 3.75 1.79
N LEU A 80 -0.35 4.22 0.64
CA LEU A 80 -0.90 3.37 -0.41
C LEU A 80 0.20 2.54 -1.10
N LEU A 81 1.38 3.11 -1.34
CA LEU A 81 2.52 2.38 -1.90
C LEU A 81 2.92 1.21 -1.02
N GLU A 82 3.08 1.43 0.27
CA GLU A 82 3.49 0.38 1.19
C GLU A 82 2.47 -0.77 1.23
N ASP A 83 1.18 -0.45 1.26
CA ASP A 83 0.11 -1.45 1.21
C ASP A 83 0.12 -2.28 -0.08
N ILE A 84 0.20 -1.60 -1.22
CA ILE A 84 0.20 -2.24 -2.55
C ILE A 84 1.45 -3.10 -2.73
N ILE A 85 2.63 -2.58 -2.39
CA ILE A 85 3.92 -3.28 -2.53
C ILE A 85 3.97 -4.48 -1.61
N PHE A 86 3.53 -4.34 -0.35
CA PHE A 86 3.46 -5.46 0.58
C PHE A 86 2.55 -6.55 0.05
N THR A 87 1.35 -6.20 -0.41
CA THR A 87 0.38 -7.13 -0.99
C THR A 87 0.95 -7.83 -2.22
N ALA A 88 1.57 -7.10 -3.14
CA ALA A 88 2.15 -7.66 -4.36
C ALA A 88 3.32 -8.62 -4.05
N THR A 89 4.20 -8.24 -3.12
CA THR A 89 5.32 -9.08 -2.67
C THR A 89 4.80 -10.35 -2.00
N HIS A 90 3.77 -10.22 -1.18
CA HIS A 90 3.16 -11.35 -0.49
C HIS A 90 2.49 -12.32 -1.48
N VAL A 91 1.74 -11.81 -2.45
CA VAL A 91 1.15 -12.64 -3.53
C VAL A 91 2.24 -13.37 -4.32
N GLY A 92 3.33 -12.70 -4.71
CA GLY A 92 4.46 -13.35 -5.39
C GLY A 92 5.15 -14.42 -4.53
N LEU A 93 5.16 -14.27 -3.20
CA LEU A 93 5.61 -15.34 -2.30
C LEU A 93 4.66 -16.54 -2.32
N LEU A 94 3.35 -16.32 -2.24
CA LEU A 94 2.36 -17.39 -2.32
C LEU A 94 2.54 -18.22 -3.59
N GLU A 95 2.68 -17.54 -4.74
CA GLU A 95 2.91 -18.18 -6.04
C GLU A 95 4.19 -19.02 -6.06
N ARG A 96 5.31 -18.48 -5.55
CA ARG A 96 6.59 -19.21 -5.48
C ARG A 96 6.54 -20.44 -4.58
N HIS A 97 5.71 -20.40 -3.53
CA HIS A 97 5.51 -21.51 -2.62
C HIS A 97 4.38 -22.46 -3.06
N GLY A 98 3.67 -22.15 -4.15
CA GLY A 98 2.58 -22.98 -4.68
C GLY A 98 1.37 -23.05 -3.74
N VAL A 99 1.12 -21.98 -2.98
CA VAL A 99 0.01 -21.90 -2.01
C VAL A 99 -0.94 -20.76 -2.37
N ASP A 100 -2.18 -20.81 -1.89
CA ASP A 100 -3.24 -19.85 -2.23
C ASP A 100 -3.80 -19.08 -1.02
N ASN A 101 -3.36 -19.43 0.18
CA ASN A 101 -3.86 -18.95 1.47
C ASN A 101 -5.39 -19.13 1.65
N LYS A 102 -6.00 -20.05 0.92
CA LYS A 102 -7.42 -20.44 1.06
C LYS A 102 -7.54 -21.89 1.53
N GLU A 103 -6.95 -22.80 0.77
CA GLU A 103 -6.89 -24.24 1.09
C GLU A 103 -5.49 -24.64 1.54
N THR A 104 -4.48 -23.92 1.05
CA THR A 104 -3.07 -24.17 1.34
C THR A 104 -2.44 -22.90 1.87
N HIS A 105 -1.71 -22.98 2.98
CA HIS A 105 -1.23 -21.80 3.69
C HIS A 105 0.28 -21.67 3.65
N LEU A 106 0.77 -20.44 3.49
CA LEU A 106 2.17 -20.12 3.65
C LEU A 106 2.58 -20.24 5.11
N ASN A 107 3.64 -20.98 5.39
CA ASN A 107 4.26 -20.97 6.72
C ASN A 107 5.22 -19.78 6.82
N TYR A 108 4.88 -18.79 7.65
CA TYR A 108 5.65 -17.56 7.82
C TYR A 108 6.86 -17.78 8.74
N THR A 109 7.82 -18.57 8.27
CA THR A 109 9.11 -18.75 8.93
C THR A 109 9.94 -17.47 8.87
N ASN A 110 11.00 -17.39 9.68
CA ASN A 110 11.93 -16.27 9.65
C ASN A 110 12.50 -16.00 8.25
N ASP A 111 12.72 -17.05 7.44
CA ASP A 111 13.28 -16.90 6.10
C ASP A 111 12.23 -16.38 5.11
N VAL A 112 10.98 -16.83 5.21
CA VAL A 112 9.85 -16.26 4.44
C VAL A 112 9.65 -14.78 4.78
N MET A 113 9.75 -14.41 6.06
CA MET A 113 9.64 -13.01 6.48
C MET A 113 10.81 -12.16 5.97
N LYS A 114 12.04 -12.70 5.95
CA LYS A 114 13.19 -12.02 5.34
C LYS A 114 12.99 -11.81 3.85
N ASP A 115 12.45 -12.80 3.14
CA ASP A 115 12.19 -12.71 1.71
C ASP A 115 11.10 -11.69 1.39
N LEU A 116 10.04 -11.63 2.21
CA LEU A 116 9.00 -10.62 2.13
C LEU A 116 9.59 -9.21 2.32
N ASN A 117 10.31 -9.00 3.42
CA ASN A 117 10.91 -7.71 3.73
C ASN A 117 11.92 -7.27 2.66
N ARG A 118 12.70 -8.22 2.11
CA ARG A 118 13.62 -7.95 1.01
C ARG A 118 12.88 -7.49 -0.24
N GLY A 119 11.82 -8.19 -0.67
CA GLY A 119 11.07 -7.80 -1.86
C GLY A 119 10.41 -6.42 -1.73
N VAL A 120 9.88 -6.10 -0.56
CA VAL A 120 9.34 -4.76 -0.26
C VAL A 120 10.44 -3.70 -0.34
N LEU A 121 11.59 -3.95 0.28
CA LEU A 121 12.73 -3.03 0.25
C LEU A 121 13.26 -2.80 -1.17
N GLU A 122 13.38 -3.85 -1.99
CA GLU A 122 13.80 -3.77 -3.39
C GLU A 122 12.86 -2.88 -4.22
N ALA A 123 11.54 -3.01 -4.03
CA ALA A 123 10.57 -2.14 -4.70
C ALA A 123 10.74 -0.67 -4.29
N PHE A 124 10.93 -0.39 -3.00
CA PHE A 124 11.18 0.98 -2.53
C PHE A 124 12.52 1.54 -3.00
N GLN A 125 13.56 0.70 -3.15
CA GLN A 125 14.84 1.10 -3.75
C GLN A 125 14.66 1.54 -5.21
N GLN A 126 13.84 0.81 -5.98
CA GLN A 126 13.52 1.14 -7.37
C GLN A 126 12.69 2.44 -7.50
N ILE A 127 11.81 2.70 -6.53
CA ILE A 127 11.02 3.94 -6.47
C ILE A 127 11.89 5.15 -6.11
N GLY A 128 12.75 5.01 -5.10
CA GLY A 128 13.68 6.03 -4.62
C GLY A 128 13.15 6.93 -3.49
N ILE A 129 13.86 8.03 -3.24
CA ILE A 129 13.56 9.04 -2.20
C ILE A 129 12.34 9.89 -2.63
N PRO A 130 11.44 10.28 -1.69
CA PRO A 130 11.52 10.11 -0.23
C PRO A 130 11.04 8.75 0.28
N TYR A 131 10.34 7.97 -0.55
CA TYR A 131 9.62 6.77 -0.12
C TYR A 131 10.53 5.67 0.44
N LEU A 132 11.72 5.48 -0.12
CA LEU A 132 12.72 4.56 0.44
C LEU A 132 13.11 4.94 1.87
N HIS A 133 13.37 6.22 2.11
CA HIS A 133 13.76 6.69 3.44
C HIS A 133 12.63 6.49 4.45
N TRP A 134 11.40 6.81 4.04
CA TRP A 134 10.21 6.61 4.87
C TRP A 134 9.94 5.14 5.20
N HIS A 135 10.15 4.24 4.24
CA HIS A 135 10.07 2.80 4.50
C HIS A 135 11.12 2.34 5.53
N GLN A 136 12.37 2.77 5.37
CA GLN A 136 13.46 2.40 6.27
C GLN A 136 13.33 2.98 7.69
N THR A 137 12.64 4.11 7.83
CA THR A 137 12.48 4.82 9.11
C THR A 137 11.16 4.55 9.81
N GLY A 138 10.29 3.72 9.24
CA GLY A 138 9.01 3.37 9.87
C GLY A 138 7.97 4.48 9.82
N LYS A 139 7.93 5.26 8.73
CA LYS A 139 6.96 6.35 8.58
C LYS A 139 5.51 5.86 8.63
N ARG A 140 5.24 4.61 8.24
CA ARG A 140 3.88 4.05 8.33
C ARG A 140 3.41 3.98 9.78
N GLN A 141 4.24 3.44 10.66
CA GLN A 141 3.95 3.31 12.08
C GLN A 141 3.77 4.69 12.73
N GLU A 142 4.55 5.68 12.30
CA GLU A 142 4.36 7.07 12.71
C GLU A 142 2.96 7.59 12.31
N LEU A 143 2.58 7.43 11.04
CA LEU A 143 1.28 7.90 10.55
C LEU A 143 0.11 7.13 11.18
N GLU A 144 0.28 5.83 11.48
CA GLU A 144 -0.68 4.99 12.22
C GLU A 144 -0.74 5.33 13.72
N GLY A 145 0.32 5.90 14.29
CA GLY A 145 0.38 6.33 15.68
C GLY A 145 -0.28 7.69 15.94
N MET A 146 -0.49 8.51 14.91
CA MET A 146 -1.13 9.83 15.03
C MET A 146 -2.63 9.71 15.36
N THR A 147 -3.10 10.44 16.36
CA THR A 147 -4.53 10.54 16.74
C THR A 147 -5.26 11.63 15.96
#